data_AF-A0A6I1W270-F1
#
_entry.id   AF-A0A6I1W270-F1
#
_cell.length_a   1.000
_cell.length_b   1.000
_cell.length_c   1.000
_cell.angle_alpha   90.00
_cell.angle_beta   90.00
_cell.angle_gamma   90.00
#
_symmetry.space_group_name_H-M   'P 1'
#
loop_
_entity.id
_entity.type
_entity.pdbx_description
1 polymer ?
#
loop_
_entity_poly.entity_id
_entity_poly.type
_entity_poly.pdbx_seq_one_letter_code
_entity_poly.pdbx_strand_id
1 'polypeptide(L)'
;VMQPPAVRGLGQSSGFDLQLKDLAGLGHDALVAAREQFIELAQKDPRLQGVRSNGLDDTPQLKVNIDDRKAGALSLSTSDINATLS
;
A
#
# COMPACT_ATOMS: atom_id res chain seq x y z
N VAL A 1 23.16 -8.38 -0.78
CA VAL A 1 23.19 -7.86 -2.16
C VAL A 1 22.25 -8.72 -3.00
N MET A 2 21.26 -8.15 -3.70
CA MET A 2 20.38 -8.92 -4.59
C MET A 2 21.20 -9.47 -5.76
N GLN A 3 21.10 -10.79 -6.00
CA GLN A 3 21.77 -11.41 -7.14
C GLN A 3 20.83 -11.36 -8.35
N PRO A 4 21.32 -10.98 -9.54
CA PRO A 4 20.51 -10.98 -10.75
C PRO A 4 20.05 -12.40 -11.11
N PRO A 5 18.91 -12.57 -11.82
CA PRO A 5 18.42 -13.89 -12.22
C PRO A 5 19.41 -14.61 -13.15
N ALA A 6 19.37 -15.96 -13.14
CA ALA A 6 20.19 -16.80 -14.02
C ALA A 6 19.87 -16.58 -15.52
N VAL A 7 18.65 -16.14 -15.84
CA VAL A 7 18.22 -15.79 -17.19
C VAL A 7 17.88 -14.30 -17.24
N ARG A 8 18.63 -13.55 -18.06
CA ARG A 8 18.38 -12.13 -18.28
C ARG A 8 16.98 -11.93 -18.88
N GLY A 9 16.22 -10.99 -18.32
CA GLY A 9 14.89 -10.61 -18.82
C GLY A 9 13.68 -11.17 -18.06
N LEU A 10 13.88 -12.06 -17.07
CA LEU A 10 12.80 -12.64 -16.25
C LEU A 10 12.55 -11.95 -14.91
N GLY A 11 13.23 -10.81 -14.65
CA GLY A 11 13.04 -10.04 -13.42
C GLY A 11 14.31 -9.31 -12.99
N GLN A 12 14.22 -8.55 -11.90
CA GLN A 12 15.33 -7.81 -11.31
C GLN A 12 15.99 -8.55 -10.13
N SER A 13 15.33 -9.57 -9.56
CA SER A 13 15.85 -10.37 -8.44
C SER A 13 15.71 -11.87 -8.69
N SER A 14 16.70 -12.65 -8.25
CA SER A 14 16.59 -14.10 -8.12
C SER A 14 15.71 -14.51 -6.93
N GLY A 15 15.16 -15.72 -6.97
CA GLY A 15 14.28 -16.26 -5.92
C GLY A 15 12.85 -16.47 -6.41
N PHE A 16 11.88 -16.09 -5.59
CA PHE A 16 10.45 -16.14 -5.93
C PHE A 16 9.83 -14.74 -5.85
N ASP A 17 8.72 -14.55 -6.55
CA ASP A 17 7.86 -13.37 -6.44
C ASP A 17 6.41 -13.86 -6.27
N LEU A 18 5.66 -13.21 -5.39
CA LEU A 18 4.27 -13.56 -5.09
C LEU A 18 3.46 -12.31 -4.72
N GLN A 19 2.15 -12.38 -4.97
CA GLN A 19 1.22 -11.31 -4.62
C GLN A 19 0.13 -11.86 -3.71
N LEU A 20 -0.07 -11.19 -2.57
CA LEU A 20 -1.23 -11.41 -1.71
C LEU A 20 -2.44 -10.68 -2.29
N LYS A 21 -3.56 -11.38 -2.37
CA LYS A 21 -4.83 -10.84 -2.86
C LYS A 21 -5.89 -11.00 -1.80
N ASP A 22 -6.60 -9.91 -1.51
CA ASP A 22 -7.82 -9.96 -0.72
C ASP A 22 -8.99 -10.34 -1.63
N LEU A 23 -9.40 -11.61 -1.57
CA LEU A 23 -10.51 -12.14 -2.38
C LEU A 23 -11.88 -11.94 -1.72
N ALA A 24 -11.91 -11.73 -0.40
CA ALA A 24 -13.13 -11.57 0.37
C ALA A 24 -13.52 -10.08 0.56
N GLY A 25 -12.64 -9.15 0.18
CA GLY A 25 -12.89 -7.71 0.32
C GLY A 25 -12.83 -7.25 1.77
N LEU A 26 -11.94 -7.84 2.58
CA LEU A 26 -11.70 -7.46 3.97
C LEU A 26 -11.07 -6.07 4.12
N GLY A 27 -10.45 -5.54 3.07
CA GLY A 27 -9.92 -4.19 3.01
C GLY A 27 -8.40 -4.11 3.23
N HIS A 28 -7.89 -2.89 3.13
CA HIS A 28 -6.45 -2.58 3.15
C HIS A 28 -5.76 -3.04 4.42
N ASP A 29 -6.26 -2.65 5.60
CA ASP A 29 -5.64 -2.97 6.89
C ASP A 29 -5.53 -4.48 7.12
N ALA A 30 -6.56 -5.24 6.74
CA ALA A 30 -6.56 -6.70 6.86
C ALA A 30 -5.53 -7.34 5.92
N LEU A 31 -5.40 -6.83 4.69
CA LEU A 31 -4.41 -7.30 3.74
C LEU A 31 -2.97 -6.97 4.20
N VAL A 32 -2.76 -5.79 4.77
CA VAL A 32 -1.48 -5.39 5.36
C VAL A 32 -1.13 -6.31 6.54
N ALA A 33 -2.08 -6.56 7.45
CA ALA A 33 -1.86 -7.47 8.57
C ALA A 33 -1.50 -8.89 8.12
N ALA A 34 -2.19 -9.42 7.10
CA ALA A 34 -1.89 -10.72 6.52
C ALA A 34 -0.50 -10.78 5.89
N ARG A 35 -0.06 -9.69 5.24
CA ARG A 35 1.30 -9.54 4.69
C ARG A 35 2.36 -9.60 5.78
N GLU A 36 2.18 -8.83 6.86
CA GLU A 36 3.14 -8.83 7.97
C GLU A 36 3.21 -10.20 8.65
N GLN A 37 2.06 -10.85 8.86
CA GLN A 37 2.01 -12.21 9.38
C GLN A 37 2.74 -13.21 8.47
N PHE A 38 2.56 -13.10 7.15
CA PHE A 38 3.26 -13.94 6.18
C PHE A 38 4.78 -13.78 6.28
N ILE A 39 5.27 -12.53 6.35
CA ILE A 39 6.70 -12.23 6.47
C ILE A 39 7.27 -12.78 7.79
N GLU A 40 6.55 -12.60 8.91
CA GLU A 40 6.97 -13.12 10.21
C GLU A 40 7.08 -14.66 10.20
N LEU A 41 6.13 -15.35 9.60
CA LEU A 41 6.17 -16.81 9.44
C LEU A 41 7.31 -17.23 8.51
N ALA A 42 7.52 -16.51 7.42
CA ALA A 42 8.58 -16.80 6.46
C ALA A 42 9.99 -16.64 7.07
N GLN A 43 10.18 -15.67 7.96
CA GLN A 43 11.45 -15.49 8.68
C GLN A 43 11.79 -16.65 9.61
N LYS A 44 10.80 -17.43 10.05
CA LYS A 44 10.99 -18.59 10.94
C LYS A 44 11.23 -19.89 10.18
N ASP A 45 10.98 -19.92 8.87
CA ASP A 45 11.18 -21.12 8.04
C ASP A 45 12.61 -21.16 7.48
N PRO A 46 13.44 -22.17 7.84
CA PRO A 46 14.82 -22.26 7.39
C PRO A 46 14.97 -22.47 5.88
N ARG A 47 13.89 -22.83 5.17
CA ARG A 47 13.88 -22.97 3.70
C ARG A 47 13.81 -21.63 2.99
N LEU A 48 13.45 -20.55 3.69
CA LEU A 48 13.23 -19.23 3.13
C LEU A 48 14.34 -18.26 3.60
N GLN A 49 14.80 -17.41 2.69
CA GLN A 49 15.79 -16.38 2.99
C GLN A 49 15.47 -15.11 2.21
N GLY A 50 15.65 -13.95 2.86
CA GLY A 50 15.47 -12.65 2.20
C GLY A 50 14.04 -12.30 1.80
N VAL A 51 13.03 -12.92 2.45
CA VAL A 51 11.61 -12.59 2.22
C VAL A 51 11.32 -11.19 2.73
N ARG A 52 10.70 -10.37 1.88
CA ARG A 52 10.43 -8.95 2.12
C ARG A 52 9.19 -8.49 1.38
N SER A 53 8.56 -7.42 1.86
CA SER A 53 7.51 -6.73 1.12
C SER A 53 8.08 -5.98 -0.08
N ASN A 54 7.35 -6.01 -1.20
CA ASN A 54 7.57 -5.15 -2.35
C ASN A 54 6.48 -4.07 -2.33
N GLY A 55 6.73 -2.95 -1.68
CA GLY A 55 5.78 -1.86 -1.53
C GLY A 55 6.30 -0.76 -0.61
N LEU A 56 5.61 0.37 -0.60
CA LEU A 56 5.78 1.38 0.44
C LEU A 56 4.81 1.06 1.58
N ASP A 57 5.23 1.32 2.80
CA ASP A 57 4.32 1.29 3.95
C ASP A 57 3.38 2.49 3.92
N ASP A 58 2.29 2.38 4.69
CA ASP A 58 1.33 3.46 4.82
C ASP A 58 2.01 4.69 5.43
N THR A 59 1.82 5.82 4.76
CA THR A 59 2.32 7.12 5.22
C THR A 59 1.19 7.91 5.87
N PRO A 60 1.49 8.79 6.84
CA PRO A 60 0.48 9.67 7.41
C PRO A 60 -0.21 10.51 6.33
N GLN A 61 -1.54 10.51 6.32
CA GLN A 61 -2.34 11.30 5.38
C GLN A 61 -3.19 12.34 6.13
N LEU A 62 -3.32 13.53 5.55
CA LEU A 62 -4.23 14.56 6.04
C LEU A 62 -5.57 14.41 5.33
N LYS A 63 -6.63 14.08 6.08
CA LYS A 63 -8.00 14.08 5.58
C LYS A 63 -8.64 15.44 5.82
N VAL A 64 -8.92 16.17 4.74
CA VAL A 64 -9.70 17.43 4.79
C VAL A 64 -11.18 17.08 4.62
N ASN A 65 -12.00 17.43 5.62
CA ASN A 65 -13.46 17.29 5.54
C ASN A 65 -14.08 18.68 5.33
N ILE A 66 -14.86 18.84 4.27
CA ILE A 66 -15.55 20.10 3.95
C ILE A 66 -17.00 20.00 4.44
N ASP A 67 -17.48 21.04 5.14
CA ASP A 67 -18.90 21.17 5.50
C ASP A 67 -19.61 21.99 4.42
N ASP A 68 -20.19 21.29 3.45
CA ASP A 68 -20.87 21.91 2.32
C ASP A 68 -22.09 22.75 2.72
N ARG A 69 -22.77 22.37 3.82
CA ARG A 69 -23.94 23.12 4.31
C ARG A 69 -23.51 24.47 4.86
N LYS A 70 -22.42 24.49 5.64
CA LYS A 70 -21.85 25.73 6.16
C LYS A 70 -21.25 26.59 5.04
N ALA A 71 -20.59 25.98 4.07
CA ALA A 71 -20.08 26.68 2.89
C ALA A 71 -21.22 27.38 2.12
N GLY A 72 -22.31 26.66 1.84
CA GLY A 72 -23.49 27.22 1.17
C GLY A 72 -24.17 28.33 1.97
N ALA A 73 -24.26 28.19 3.31
CA ALA A 73 -24.79 29.25 4.18
C ALA A 73 -23.93 30.52 4.19
N LEU A 74 -22.64 30.40 3.87
CA LEU A 74 -21.68 31.51 3.72
C LEU A 74 -21.54 31.96 2.26
N SER A 75 -22.38 31.47 1.35
CA SER A 75 -22.34 31.75 -0.09
C SER A 75 -20.99 31.41 -0.75
N LEU A 76 -20.24 30.45 -0.19
CA LEU A 76 -19.01 29.95 -0.80
C LEU A 76 -19.35 28.88 -1.83
N SER A 77 -18.77 28.99 -3.03
CA SER A 77 -18.91 27.96 -4.06
C SER A 77 -17.94 26.80 -3.80
N THR A 78 -18.35 25.57 -4.15
CA THR A 78 -17.46 24.40 -4.09
C THR A 78 -16.24 24.57 -4.99
N SER A 79 -16.37 25.31 -6.10
CA SER A 79 -15.24 25.64 -6.98
C SER A 79 -14.17 26.47 -6.28
N ASP A 80 -14.55 27.48 -5.48
CA ASP A 80 -13.59 28.33 -4.77
C ASP A 80 -12.84 27.53 -3.69
N ILE A 81 -13.56 26.64 -3.00
CA ILE A 81 -12.96 25.75 -1.99
C ILE A 81 -11.95 24.81 -2.66
N ASN A 82 -12.32 24.18 -3.77
CA ASN A 82 -11.44 23.27 -4.49
C ASN A 82 -10.21 23.99 -5.06
N ALA A 83 -10.37 25.20 -5.62
CA ALA A 83 -9.27 26.01 -6.14
C ALA A 83 -8.29 26.46 -5.05
N THR A 84 -8.75 26.57 -3.80
CA THR A 84 -7.88 26.91 -2.66
C THR A 84 -7.08 25.70 -2.17
N LEU A 85 -7.62 24.47 -2.33
CA LEU A 85 -7.00 23.23 -1.85
C LEU A 85 -6.09 22.54 -2.88
N SER A 86 -6.16 22.96 -4.16
CA SER A 86 -5.41 22.37 -5.28
C SER A 86 -3.99 22.88 -5.41
#